data_AF-A0A3S0KYI1-F1
#
_entry.id   AF-A0A3S0KYI1-F1
#
_cell.length_a   1.000
_cell.length_b   1.000
_cell.length_c   1.000
_cell.angle_alpha   90.00
_cell.angle_beta   90.00
_cell.angle_gamma   90.00
#
_symmetry.space_group_name_H-M   'P 1'
#
loop_
_entity.id
_entity.type
_entity.pdbx_description
1 polymer ?
#
loop_
_entity_poly.entity_id
_entity_poly.type
_entity_poly.pdbx_seq_one_letter_code
_entity_poly.pdbx_strand_id
1 'polypeptide(L)'
;MSERDISAWKDIGFNAELAQAWHGAGFTPEQSSEWSKAGFKLDSAMEWKNQSFNTEEASNWQAGGFDLKTAIESREKGLSPVKK
;
A
#
# COMPACT_ATOMS: atom_id res chain seq x y z
N MET A 1 -19.11 0.23 2.49
CA MET A 1 -18.84 -1.20 2.68
C MET A 1 -20.13 -2.00 2.70
N SER A 2 -20.22 -2.98 1.82
CA SER A 2 -21.27 -4.01 1.84
C SER A 2 -20.86 -5.13 2.79
N GLU A 3 -21.79 -6.03 3.14
CA GLU A 3 -21.50 -7.21 3.99
C GLU A 3 -20.34 -8.07 3.45
N ARG A 4 -20.21 -8.13 2.12
CA ARG A 4 -19.10 -8.82 1.44
C ARG A 4 -17.75 -8.17 1.68
N ASP A 5 -17.68 -6.83 1.66
CA ASP A 5 -16.45 -6.12 2.00
C ASP A 5 -16.03 -6.46 3.42
N ILE A 6 -16.94 -6.29 4.38
CA ILE A 6 -16.69 -6.51 5.81
C ILE A 6 -16.16 -7.93 6.04
N SER A 7 -16.74 -8.92 5.35
CA SER A 7 -16.29 -10.31 5.43
C SER A 7 -14.88 -10.48 4.87
N ALA A 8 -14.55 -9.86 3.74
CA ALA A 8 -13.21 -9.90 3.15
C ALA A 8 -12.16 -9.23 4.05
N TRP A 9 -12.46 -8.07 4.65
CA TRP A 9 -11.58 -7.42 5.62
C TRP A 9 -11.34 -8.29 6.85
N LYS A 10 -12.40 -8.93 7.36
CA LYS A 10 -12.30 -9.84 8.51
C LYS A 10 -11.48 -11.08 8.20
N ASP A 11 -11.60 -11.61 6.97
CA ASP A 11 -10.86 -12.78 6.49
C ASP A 11 -9.34 -12.51 6.44
N ILE A 12 -8.94 -11.33 5.99
CA ILE A 12 -7.53 -10.88 6.02
C ILE A 12 -7.04 -10.44 7.41
N GLY A 13 -7.88 -10.56 8.44
CA GLY A 13 -7.53 -10.21 9.83
C GLY A 13 -7.56 -8.71 10.14
N PHE A 14 -8.16 -7.88 9.28
CA PHE A 14 -8.34 -6.46 9.56
C PHE A 14 -9.49 -6.27 10.54
N ASN A 15 -9.30 -5.39 11.52
CA ASN A 15 -10.38 -4.96 12.40
C ASN A 15 -11.29 -3.95 11.69
N ALA A 16 -12.47 -3.68 12.27
CA ALA A 16 -13.44 -2.77 11.68
C ALA A 16 -12.89 -1.34 11.48
N GLU A 17 -12.04 -0.85 12.40
CA GLU A 17 -11.40 0.47 12.28
C GLU A 17 -10.43 0.55 11.11
N LEU A 18 -9.49 -0.40 10.97
CA LEU A 18 -8.59 -0.45 9.82
C LEU A 18 -9.40 -0.61 8.53
N ALA A 19 -10.37 -1.53 8.50
CA ALA A 19 -11.21 -1.73 7.32
C ALA A 19 -11.89 -0.42 6.89
N GLN A 20 -12.45 0.34 7.85
CA GLN A 20 -13.02 1.65 7.56
C GLN A 20 -11.99 2.66 7.07
N ALA A 21 -10.81 2.72 7.70
CA ALA A 21 -9.77 3.67 7.35
C ALA A 21 -9.21 3.42 5.93
N TRP A 22 -8.89 2.16 5.61
CA TRP A 22 -8.40 1.76 4.30
C TRP A 22 -9.49 1.86 3.22
N HIS A 23 -10.73 1.45 3.52
CA HIS A 23 -11.85 1.63 2.59
C HIS A 23 -12.14 3.11 2.33
N GLY A 24 -12.09 3.96 3.36
CA GLY A 24 -12.25 5.41 3.24
C GLY A 24 -11.17 6.06 2.40
N ALA A 25 -9.97 5.49 2.39
CA ALA A 25 -8.86 5.88 1.53
C ALA A 25 -8.97 5.33 0.08
N GLY A 26 -10.05 4.59 -0.24
CA GLY A 26 -10.28 4.04 -1.58
C GLY A 26 -9.45 2.80 -1.88
N PHE A 27 -9.02 2.06 -0.86
CA PHE A 27 -8.39 0.75 -1.02
C PHE A 27 -9.43 -0.38 -0.92
N THR A 28 -9.19 -1.44 -1.69
CA THR A 28 -9.91 -2.70 -1.53
C THR A 28 -9.28 -3.55 -0.42
N PRO A 29 -10.01 -4.51 0.16
CA PRO A 29 -9.46 -5.46 1.13
C PRO A 29 -8.23 -6.19 0.58
N GLU A 30 -8.23 -6.62 -0.69
CA GLU A 30 -7.07 -7.24 -1.34
C GLU A 30 -5.86 -6.30 -1.36
N GLN A 31 -6.02 -5.08 -1.88
CA GLN A 31 -4.93 -4.09 -1.91
C GLN A 31 -4.37 -3.86 -0.49
N SER A 32 -5.25 -3.64 0.48
CA SER A 32 -4.84 -3.35 1.85
C SER A 32 -4.10 -4.51 2.49
N SER A 33 -4.51 -5.74 2.18
CA SER A 33 -3.78 -6.94 2.56
C SER A 33 -2.38 -6.94 1.96
N GLU A 34 -2.23 -6.62 0.67
CA GLU A 34 -0.91 -6.53 0.03
C GLU A 34 -0.03 -5.45 0.67
N TRP A 35 -0.55 -4.24 0.85
CA TRP A 35 0.20 -3.13 1.45
C TRP A 35 0.60 -3.45 2.89
N SER A 36 -0.30 -4.02 3.69
CA SER A 36 0.00 -4.44 5.06
C SER A 36 0.99 -5.59 5.11
N LYS A 37 0.94 -6.55 4.18
CA LYS A 37 1.92 -7.64 4.07
C LYS A 37 3.31 -7.13 3.67
N ALA A 38 3.36 -6.10 2.84
CA ALA A 38 4.59 -5.40 2.50
C ALA A 38 5.12 -4.51 3.65
N GLY A 39 4.38 -4.38 4.75
CA GLY A 39 4.78 -3.61 5.93
C GLY A 39 4.43 -2.13 5.86
N PHE A 40 3.57 -1.73 4.92
CA PHE A 40 3.08 -0.36 4.83
C PHE A 40 1.90 -0.11 5.75
N LYS A 41 1.86 1.11 6.30
CA LYS A 41 0.69 1.66 6.99
C LYS A 41 -0.23 2.34 5.99
N LEU A 42 -1.47 2.61 6.43
CA LEU A 42 -2.47 3.31 5.63
C LEU A 42 -1.93 4.65 5.06
N ASP A 43 -1.34 5.48 5.92
CA ASP A 43 -0.79 6.77 5.51
C ASP A 43 0.24 6.60 4.39
N SER A 44 1.24 5.74 4.61
CA SER A 44 2.25 5.46 3.59
C SER A 44 1.61 4.93 2.30
N ALA A 45 0.77 3.90 2.38
CA ALA A 45 0.11 3.34 1.21
C ALA A 45 -0.67 4.39 0.41
N MET A 46 -1.35 5.30 1.11
CA MET A 46 -2.04 6.44 0.49
C MET A 46 -1.08 7.37 -0.22
N GLU A 47 0.03 7.75 0.41
CA GLU A 47 1.02 8.61 -0.22
C GLU A 47 1.66 7.96 -1.47
N TRP A 48 2.01 6.67 -1.40
CA TRP A 48 2.53 5.92 -2.55
C TRP A 48 1.50 5.81 -3.68
N LYS A 49 0.25 5.48 -3.36
CA LYS A 49 -0.84 5.38 -4.35
C LYS A 49 -1.14 6.74 -4.98
N ASN A 50 -1.08 7.83 -4.22
CA ASN A 50 -1.24 9.19 -4.73
C ASN A 50 -0.15 9.53 -5.77
N GLN A 51 1.03 8.95 -5.62
CA GLN A 51 2.14 9.09 -6.55
C GLN A 51 2.10 8.08 -7.71
N SER A 52 0.97 7.41 -7.92
CA SER A 52 0.78 6.37 -8.94
C SER A 52 1.79 5.22 -8.84
N PHE A 53 2.18 4.85 -7.62
CA PHE A 53 2.92 3.62 -7.36
C PHE A 53 1.97 2.49 -6.97
N ASN A 54 2.31 1.28 -7.40
CA ASN A 54 1.66 0.07 -6.93
C ASN A 54 2.38 -0.49 -5.69
N THR A 55 1.72 -1.42 -5.01
CA THR A 55 2.25 -2.06 -3.79
C THR A 55 3.58 -2.78 -4.02
N GLU A 56 3.74 -3.42 -5.18
CA GLU A 56 4.95 -4.16 -5.53
C GLU A 56 6.15 -3.22 -5.74
N GLU A 57 5.97 -2.12 -6.45
CA GLU A 57 6.98 -1.08 -6.63
C GLU A 57 7.35 -0.47 -5.29
N ALA A 58 6.35 -0.04 -4.50
CA ALA A 58 6.57 0.52 -3.19
C ALA A 58 7.36 -0.45 -2.31
N SER A 59 6.95 -1.72 -2.26
CA SER A 59 7.63 -2.76 -1.50
C SER A 59 9.07 -2.96 -1.95
N ASN A 60 9.36 -2.89 -3.26
CA ASN A 60 10.74 -2.99 -3.76
C ASN A 60 11.59 -1.79 -3.34
N TRP A 61 11.04 -0.58 -3.39
CA TRP A 61 11.73 0.62 -2.90
C TRP A 61 11.98 0.55 -1.39
N GLN A 62 10.97 0.18 -0.59
CA GLN A 62 11.10 0.04 0.85
C GLN A 62 12.11 -1.08 1.21
N ALA A 63 12.11 -2.20 0.47
CA ALA A 63 13.09 -3.27 0.64
C ALA A 63 14.52 -2.80 0.33
N GLY A 64 14.67 -1.84 -0.58
CA GLY A 64 15.93 -1.16 -0.85
C GLY A 64 16.31 -0.08 0.18
N GLY A 65 15.48 0.16 1.19
CA GLY A 65 15.67 1.21 2.19
C GLY A 65 15.33 2.61 1.69
N PHE A 66 14.52 2.71 0.62
CA PHE A 66 14.06 3.98 0.07
C PHE A 66 12.66 4.32 0.58
N ASP A 67 12.52 5.53 1.10
CA ASP A 67 11.22 6.14 1.38
C ASP A 67 10.54 6.64 0.10
N LEU A 68 9.24 6.93 0.20
CA LEU A 68 8.43 7.46 -0.90
C LEU A 68 9.10 8.63 -1.60
N LYS A 69 9.58 9.62 -0.83
CA LYS A 69 10.23 10.82 -1.38
C LYS A 69 11.41 10.46 -2.28
N THR A 70 12.27 9.57 -1.80
CA THR A 70 13.47 9.15 -2.52
C THR A 70 13.11 8.28 -3.73
N ALA A 71 12.07 7.46 -3.63
CA ALA A 71 11.55 6.68 -4.73
C ALA A 71 10.97 7.55 -5.86
N ILE A 72 10.23 8.61 -5.53
CA ILE A 72 9.73 9.59 -6.52
C ILE A 72 10.91 10.25 -7.23
N GLU A 73 11.88 10.78 -6.48
CA GLU A 73 13.05 11.45 -7.06
C GLU A 73 13.86 10.50 -7.96
N SER A 74 14.00 9.25 -7.53
CA SER A 74 14.71 8.22 -8.28
C SER A 74 13.95 7.86 -9.57
N ARG A 75 12.62 7.71 -9.50
CA ARG A 75 11.76 7.49 -10.67
C ARG A 75 11.84 8.65 -11.66
N GLU A 76 11.86 9.89 -11.18
CA GLU A 76 12.07 11.08 -12.04
C GLU A 76 13.45 11.08 -12.71
N LYS A 77 14.47 10.54 -12.04
CA LYS A 77 15.81 10.33 -12.61
C LYS A 77 15.92 9.10 -13.52
N GLY A 78 14.83 8.35 -13.73
CA GLY A 78 14.81 7.13 -14.55
C GLY A 78 15.39 5.89 -13.86
N LEU A 79 15.55 5.93 -12.54
CA LEU A 79 15.96 4.79 -11.74
C LEU A 79 14.74 3.96 -11.34
N SER A 80 14.87 2.63 -11.39
CA SER A 80 13.88 1.67 -10.91
C SER A 80 14.42 0.92 -9.69
N PRO A 81 13.56 0.48 -8.77
CA PRO A 81 14.01 -0.29 -7.63
C PRO A 81 14.48 -1.66 -8.13
N VAL A 82 15.67 -2.09 -7.68
CA VAL A 82 16.24 -3.37 -8.10
C VAL A 82 15.48 -4.50 -7.40
N LYS A 83 14.77 -5.32 -8.17
CA LYS A 83 14.30 -6.64 -7.72
C LYS A 83 15.53 -7.51 -7.48
N LYS A 84 15.85 -7.77 -6.22
CA LYS A 84 17.00 -8.61 -5.84
C LYS A 84 16.68 -10.09 -5.99
#